data_AF-A0A9P1FRT8-F1
#
_entry.id   AF-A0A9P1FRT8-F1
#
_cell.length_a   1.000
_cell.length_b   1.000
_cell.length_c   1.000
_cell.angle_alpha   90.00
_cell.angle_beta   90.00
_cell.angle_gamma   90.00
#
_symmetry.space_group_name_H-M   'P 1'
#
loop_
_entity.id
_entity.type
_entity.pdbx_description
1 polymer ?
#
loop_
_entity_poly.entity_id
_entity_poly.type
_entity_poly.pdbx_seq_one_letter_code
_entity_poly.pdbx_strand_id
1 'polypeptide(L)'
;MFCLWFLVLGITAVHASLRGKLQVAAGSMSAEQLRETVLHEVMEALGNGNRVTNERLKSIEDAARSSFQAMPKNEYGNLEDAAARYMLHRLFVQRHGMYIKGLEASGMDWQNTSTAEILQDHVPSFVLSLFEDRLKGQGLGLHELTVLAATLEHLIHDEAVSRLSVVYQAHNLSEDARVDETRLQELIDTYMTIFLVGKQEVTALTVAEERAAVVEAYPGWYETQKFTMQVRSNLLASKAADPNFAPGNLSFHAATSVVEEIGERYGRWQDAECRDLKRSLTNIEHASTGRVLLKDFYGSALKGNWQFSETIAYLGELGALDESDPSNLAVLIPNYVNSHSNCVASSSVYSVCCINECEGLLSHLEREVAAPQVEPDRLLAIVSDLPSASVKAPRTLSPELKDRLHEVAKKHNGKVPLHGRLFAQWLHHAYPRECPFPHIAGKTNPMTADEWMQNRHEKVSASKQDMLKVVQSDAPVAEIKRELPWTVEEELVIGSTKPASMVVSLLRQVCFFLAAASVCIAFGKDAMAKALTARDGLLLPMAQKQHAC
;
A
#
# COMPACT_ATOMS: atom_id res chain seq x y z
N MET A 1 -1.62 37.63 28.02
CA MET A 1 -2.86 37.03 27.48
C MET A 1 -3.29 37.63 26.12
N PHE A 2 -2.36 38.08 25.26
CA PHE A 2 -2.70 38.68 23.94
C PHE A 2 -1.86 38.18 22.75
N CYS A 3 -0.94 37.21 22.92
CA CYS A 3 -0.15 36.64 21.80
C CYS A 3 -0.72 35.33 21.21
N LEU A 4 -1.77 34.75 21.80
CA LEU A 4 -2.32 33.45 21.35
C LEU A 4 -3.41 33.56 20.27
N TRP A 5 -3.89 34.77 19.95
CA TRP A 5 -4.97 34.97 18.97
C TRP A 5 -4.48 35.21 17.54
N PHE A 6 -3.23 35.64 17.34
CA PHE A 6 -2.70 35.88 15.99
C PHE A 6 -2.23 34.60 15.27
N LEU A 7 -1.88 33.53 15.99
CA LEU A 7 -1.47 32.26 15.39
C LEU A 7 -2.66 31.44 14.85
N VAL A 8 -3.84 31.53 15.48
CA VAL A 8 -5.05 30.83 15.01
C VAL A 8 -5.71 31.56 13.82
N LEU A 9 -5.60 32.89 13.76
CA LEU A 9 -6.10 33.70 12.64
C LEU A 9 -5.17 33.66 11.41
N GLY A 10 -3.86 33.54 11.60
CA GLY A 10 -2.90 33.42 10.50
C GLY A 10 -3.06 32.12 9.71
N ILE A 11 -3.26 30.99 10.39
CA ILE A 11 -3.45 29.68 9.75
C ILE A 11 -4.81 29.63 9.02
N THR A 12 -5.87 30.15 9.63
CA THR A 12 -7.22 30.15 9.02
C THR A 12 -7.36 31.12 7.84
N ALA A 13 -6.66 32.26 7.86
CA ALA A 13 -6.65 33.21 6.74
C ALA A 13 -5.87 32.69 5.53
N VAL A 14 -4.77 31.96 5.74
CA VAL A 14 -4.02 31.28 4.68
C VAL A 14 -4.87 30.16 4.05
N HIS A 15 -5.53 29.33 4.86
CA HIS A 15 -6.45 28.30 4.37
C HIS A 15 -7.62 28.87 3.55
N ALA A 16 -8.23 29.98 4.00
CA ALA A 16 -9.32 30.62 3.26
C ALA A 16 -8.85 31.31 1.96
N SER A 17 -7.64 31.88 1.97
CA SER A 17 -7.06 32.53 0.78
C SER A 17 -6.59 31.53 -0.27
N LEU A 18 -6.12 30.33 0.11
CA LEU A 18 -5.74 29.26 -0.83
C LEU A 18 -6.97 28.59 -1.44
N ARG A 19 -7.97 28.25 -0.61
CA ARG A 19 -9.25 27.67 -1.08
C ARG A 19 -10.00 28.61 -2.03
N GLY A 20 -9.95 29.91 -1.74
CA GLY A 20 -10.52 30.95 -2.60
C GLY A 20 -9.78 31.13 -3.94
N LYS A 21 -8.46 30.91 -3.99
CA LYS A 21 -7.71 30.95 -5.25
C LYS A 21 -7.97 29.74 -6.14
N LEU A 22 -8.12 28.54 -5.55
CA LEU A 22 -8.44 27.31 -6.30
C LEU A 22 -9.86 27.34 -6.90
N GLN A 23 -10.87 27.82 -6.15
CA GLN A 23 -12.24 27.93 -6.66
C GLN A 23 -12.39 28.97 -7.78
N VAL A 24 -11.58 30.03 -7.78
CA VAL A 24 -11.60 31.06 -8.83
C VAL A 24 -10.82 30.62 -10.08
N ALA A 25 -9.82 29.75 -9.94
CA ALA A 25 -8.97 29.32 -11.06
C ALA A 25 -9.46 28.05 -11.79
N ALA A 26 -10.13 27.11 -11.09
CA ALA A 26 -10.56 25.83 -11.65
C ALA A 26 -11.54 25.94 -12.84
N GLY A 27 -12.21 27.09 -13.02
CA GLY A 27 -13.14 27.32 -14.14
C GLY A 27 -12.49 27.63 -15.49
N SER A 28 -11.17 27.86 -15.57
CA SER A 28 -10.50 28.32 -16.81
C SER A 28 -9.11 27.73 -17.09
N MET A 29 -8.60 26.86 -16.23
CA MET A 29 -7.25 26.30 -16.38
C MET A 29 -7.22 25.12 -17.35
N SER A 30 -6.17 25.06 -18.18
CA SER A 30 -5.87 23.85 -18.96
C SER A 30 -5.40 22.73 -18.04
N ALA A 31 -5.53 21.48 -18.48
CA ALA A 31 -5.02 20.31 -17.73
C ALA A 31 -3.53 20.44 -17.39
N GLU A 32 -2.74 21.07 -18.26
CA GLU A 32 -1.31 21.28 -18.04
C GLU A 32 -1.02 22.33 -16.96
N GLN A 33 -1.78 23.43 -16.95
CA GLN A 33 -1.69 24.44 -15.89
C GLN A 33 -2.10 23.87 -14.54
N LEU A 34 -3.08 22.96 -14.55
CA LEU A 34 -3.54 22.27 -13.36
C LEU A 34 -2.48 21.32 -12.80
N ARG A 35 -1.75 20.59 -13.67
CA ARG A 35 -0.64 19.71 -13.28
C ARG A 35 0.49 20.47 -12.60
N GLU A 36 0.97 21.54 -13.25
CA GLU A 36 2.01 22.41 -12.70
C GLU A 36 1.61 23.01 -11.35
N THR A 37 0.33 23.37 -11.19
CA THR A 37 -0.19 23.92 -9.93
C THR A 37 -0.18 22.87 -8.82
N VAL A 38 -0.64 21.64 -9.07
CA VAL A 38 -0.61 20.56 -8.07
C VAL A 38 0.82 20.22 -7.67
N LEU A 39 1.71 20.08 -8.64
CA LEU A 39 3.12 19.81 -8.37
C LEU A 39 3.73 20.93 -7.53
N HIS A 40 3.50 22.19 -7.90
CA HIS A 40 3.99 23.35 -7.16
C HIS A 40 3.46 23.37 -5.72
N GLU A 41 2.15 23.15 -5.52
CA GLU A 41 1.54 23.15 -4.19
C GLU A 41 2.05 22.01 -3.30
N VAL A 42 2.25 20.82 -3.86
CA VAL A 42 2.87 19.70 -3.15
C VAL A 42 4.31 20.03 -2.80
N MET A 43 5.11 20.53 -3.75
CA MET A 43 6.49 20.93 -3.50
C MET A 43 6.61 22.03 -2.44
N GLU A 44 5.71 23.03 -2.46
CA GLU A 44 5.65 24.09 -1.45
C GLU A 44 5.27 23.53 -0.07
N ALA A 45 4.30 22.62 -0.01
CA ALA A 45 3.86 21.97 1.23
C ALA A 45 4.94 21.08 1.86
N LEU A 46 5.77 20.44 1.03
CA LEU A 46 6.91 19.63 1.46
C LEU A 46 8.13 20.47 1.90
N GLY A 47 8.11 21.79 1.64
CA GLY A 47 9.11 22.73 2.14
C GLY A 47 10.48 22.70 1.44
N ASN A 48 11.42 23.48 1.99
CA ASN A 48 12.79 23.58 1.48
C ASN A 48 13.54 22.26 1.76
N GLY A 49 13.86 21.51 0.71
CA GLY A 49 14.43 20.17 0.80
C GLY A 49 13.60 19.10 0.11
N ASN A 50 12.46 19.46 -0.50
CA ASN A 50 11.68 18.53 -1.31
C ASN A 50 12.56 17.87 -2.39
N ARG A 51 12.38 16.56 -2.57
CA ARG A 51 13.19 15.74 -3.48
C ARG A 51 12.39 15.22 -4.67
N VAL A 52 11.20 15.79 -4.87
CA VAL A 52 10.34 15.49 -6.02
C VAL A 52 10.94 16.18 -7.24
N THR A 53 11.84 15.48 -7.93
CA THR A 53 12.47 15.97 -9.17
C THR A 53 11.69 15.51 -10.40
N ASN A 54 11.80 16.25 -11.51
CA ASN A 54 11.20 15.86 -12.79
C ASN A 54 11.71 14.49 -13.28
N GLU A 55 12.98 14.17 -13.03
CA GLU A 55 13.55 12.85 -13.36
C GLU A 55 12.91 11.73 -12.55
N ARG A 56 12.67 11.96 -11.25
CA ARG A 56 12.03 10.99 -10.36
C ARG A 56 10.56 10.80 -10.73
N LEU A 57 9.82 11.88 -10.96
CA LEU A 57 8.44 11.82 -11.43
C LEU A 57 8.34 11.02 -12.73
N LYS A 58 9.21 11.30 -13.71
CA LYS A 58 9.22 10.55 -14.97
C LYS A 58 9.47 9.05 -14.77
N SER A 59 10.41 8.70 -13.90
CA SER A 59 10.72 7.29 -13.56
C SER A 59 9.52 6.56 -12.96
N ILE A 60 8.81 7.21 -12.02
CA ILE A 60 7.59 6.68 -11.39
C ILE A 60 6.46 6.57 -12.43
N GLU A 61 6.27 7.60 -13.27
CA GLU A 61 5.24 7.63 -14.29
C GLU A 61 5.42 6.49 -15.30
N ASP A 62 6.67 6.28 -15.77
CA ASP A 62 7.01 5.23 -16.72
C ASP A 62 6.80 3.83 -16.12
N ALA A 63 7.08 3.65 -14.83
CA ALA A 63 6.81 2.40 -14.11
C ALA A 63 5.30 2.14 -13.94
N ALA A 64 4.51 3.16 -13.66
CA ALA A 64 3.06 3.03 -13.44
C ALA A 64 2.24 2.97 -14.74
N ARG A 65 2.82 3.33 -15.89
CA ARG A 65 2.08 3.57 -17.15
C ARG A 65 1.28 2.36 -17.63
N SER A 66 1.87 1.17 -17.67
CA SER A 66 1.18 -0.03 -18.17
C SER A 66 0.04 -0.45 -17.27
N SER A 67 0.28 -0.47 -15.95
CA SER A 67 -0.75 -0.78 -14.97
C SER A 67 -1.86 0.27 -14.98
N PHE A 68 -1.52 1.55 -15.18
CA PHE A 68 -2.53 2.60 -15.34
C PHE A 68 -3.41 2.32 -16.56
N GLN A 69 -2.84 1.99 -17.71
CA GLN A 69 -3.63 1.70 -18.92
C GLN A 69 -4.53 0.47 -18.76
N ALA A 70 -4.08 -0.54 -18.01
CA ALA A 70 -4.84 -1.76 -17.73
C ALA A 70 -5.88 -1.61 -16.61
N MET A 71 -5.93 -0.49 -15.90
CA MET A 71 -6.94 -0.27 -14.86
C MET A 71 -8.23 0.32 -15.42
N PRO A 72 -9.42 -0.10 -14.93
CA PRO A 72 -10.66 0.53 -15.33
C PRO A 72 -10.66 2.01 -14.94
N LYS A 73 -11.22 2.86 -15.80
CA LYS A 73 -11.30 4.30 -15.60
C LYS A 73 -12.74 4.74 -15.40
N ASN A 74 -12.92 5.82 -14.65
CA ASN A 74 -14.19 6.54 -14.57
C ASN A 74 -14.47 7.32 -15.87
N GLU A 75 -15.59 8.04 -15.90
CA GLU A 75 -16.02 8.86 -17.04
C GLU A 75 -15.03 9.97 -17.44
N TYR A 76 -14.10 10.34 -16.55
CA TYR A 76 -13.05 11.34 -16.78
C TYR A 76 -11.73 10.74 -17.31
N GLY A 77 -11.66 9.42 -17.47
CA GLY A 77 -10.40 8.73 -17.83
C GLY A 77 -9.44 8.53 -16.66
N ASN A 78 -9.92 8.70 -15.42
CA ASN A 78 -9.13 8.68 -14.20
C ASN A 78 -9.47 7.46 -13.32
N LEU A 79 -8.63 7.19 -12.32
CA LEU A 79 -8.82 6.16 -11.32
C LEU A 79 -9.71 6.67 -10.17
N GLU A 80 -10.72 5.90 -9.79
CA GLU A 80 -11.42 6.12 -8.52
C GLU A 80 -10.52 5.73 -7.32
N ASP A 81 -10.93 6.10 -6.11
CA ASP A 81 -10.11 5.97 -4.90
C ASP A 81 -9.57 4.56 -4.67
N ALA A 82 -10.43 3.54 -4.66
CA ALA A 82 -10.04 2.13 -4.49
C ALA A 82 -9.00 1.68 -5.54
N ALA A 83 -9.15 2.13 -6.78
CA ALA A 83 -8.25 1.80 -7.89
C ALA A 83 -6.90 2.52 -7.79
N ALA A 84 -6.91 3.77 -7.34
CA ALA A 84 -5.69 4.52 -7.06
C ALA A 84 -4.92 3.88 -5.90
N ARG A 85 -5.60 3.53 -4.80
CA ARG A 85 -5.02 2.82 -3.64
C ARG A 85 -4.38 1.50 -4.06
N TYR A 86 -5.12 0.67 -4.78
CA TYR A 86 -4.64 -0.59 -5.32
C TYR A 86 -3.40 -0.43 -6.20
N MET A 87 -3.40 0.57 -7.10
CA MET A 87 -2.26 0.83 -7.97
C MET A 87 -1.03 1.30 -7.19
N LEU A 88 -1.18 2.21 -6.22
CA LEU A 88 -0.08 2.68 -5.39
C LEU A 88 0.52 1.54 -4.58
N HIS A 89 -0.31 0.72 -3.94
CA HIS A 89 0.13 -0.46 -3.22
C HIS A 89 1.02 -1.35 -4.12
N ARG A 90 0.52 -1.72 -5.30
CA ARG A 90 1.27 -2.56 -6.25
C ARG A 90 2.57 -1.93 -6.73
N LEU A 91 2.57 -0.62 -7.00
CA LEU A 91 3.75 0.11 -7.42
C LEU A 91 4.86 0.04 -6.35
N PHE A 92 4.53 0.26 -5.08
CA PHE A 92 5.50 0.20 -3.99
C PHE A 92 5.99 -1.23 -3.71
N VAL A 93 5.10 -2.22 -3.76
CA VAL A 93 5.49 -3.63 -3.63
C VAL A 93 6.46 -4.04 -4.74
N GLN A 94 6.14 -3.73 -6.00
CA GLN A 94 6.96 -4.12 -7.13
C GLN A 94 8.30 -3.38 -7.18
N ARG A 95 8.27 -2.06 -6.91
CA ARG A 95 9.45 -1.21 -7.10
C ARG A 95 10.38 -1.23 -5.89
N HIS A 96 9.85 -1.40 -4.69
CA HIS A 96 10.61 -1.25 -3.45
C HIS A 96 10.54 -2.47 -2.52
N GLY A 97 9.62 -3.40 -2.75
CA GLY A 97 9.32 -4.45 -1.76
C GLY A 97 8.71 -3.85 -0.49
N MET A 98 8.02 -2.70 -0.61
CA MET A 98 7.47 -1.97 0.53
C MET A 98 5.95 -2.03 0.51
N TYR A 99 5.39 -2.34 1.67
CA TYR A 99 3.98 -2.26 1.96
C TYR A 99 3.78 -0.96 2.73
N ILE A 100 3.22 0.06 2.07
CA ILE A 100 2.89 1.33 2.72
C ILE A 100 1.68 1.10 3.61
N LYS A 101 1.81 1.45 4.89
CA LYS A 101 0.76 1.20 5.87
C LYS A 101 -0.54 1.87 5.43
N GLY A 102 -1.59 1.05 5.42
CA GLY A 102 -2.94 1.41 5.03
C GLY A 102 -3.20 1.46 3.52
N LEU A 103 -2.19 1.50 2.64
CA LEU A 103 -2.47 1.23 1.22
C LEU A 103 -2.85 -0.24 0.98
N GLU A 104 -2.61 -1.12 1.94
CA GLU A 104 -2.92 -2.55 1.90
C GLU A 104 -4.42 -2.83 2.01
N ALA A 105 -4.87 -3.94 1.42
CA ALA A 105 -6.23 -4.43 1.60
C ALA A 105 -6.23 -5.77 2.34
N SER A 106 -7.29 -6.00 3.12
CA SER A 106 -7.59 -7.31 3.70
C SER A 106 -8.18 -8.21 2.61
N GLY A 107 -7.31 -8.90 1.87
CA GLY A 107 -7.70 -9.69 0.70
C GLY A 107 -8.09 -8.80 -0.48
N MET A 108 -9.31 -8.93 -0.99
CA MET A 108 -9.85 -8.10 -2.08
C MET A 108 -10.68 -6.90 -1.62
N ASP A 109 -10.64 -6.55 -0.33
CA ASP A 109 -11.38 -5.40 0.21
C ASP A 109 -10.73 -4.05 -0.14
N TRP A 110 -10.92 -3.65 -1.39
CA TRP A 110 -10.40 -2.38 -1.89
C TRP A 110 -11.37 -1.19 -1.69
N GLN A 111 -12.65 -1.48 -1.43
CA GLN A 111 -13.73 -0.50 -1.49
C GLN A 111 -14.13 0.10 -0.13
N ASN A 112 -13.82 -0.57 0.99
CA ASN A 112 -14.31 -0.15 2.30
C ASN A 112 -13.42 0.88 3.03
N THR A 113 -12.23 1.18 2.51
CA THR A 113 -11.27 2.10 3.13
C THR A 113 -10.85 3.18 2.15
N SER A 114 -10.96 4.45 2.57
CA SER A 114 -10.55 5.62 1.79
C SER A 114 -9.05 5.83 1.85
N THR A 115 -8.38 6.04 0.71
CA THR A 115 -6.93 6.37 0.66
C THR A 115 -6.59 7.56 1.55
N ALA A 116 -7.51 8.50 1.71
CA ALA A 116 -7.27 9.69 2.53
C ALA A 116 -7.30 9.43 4.04
N GLU A 117 -8.13 8.51 4.53
CA GLU A 117 -8.18 8.17 5.96
C GLU A 117 -6.88 7.53 6.43
N ILE A 118 -6.23 6.79 5.53
CA ILE A 118 -4.94 6.13 5.76
C ILE A 118 -3.77 7.11 5.82
N LEU A 119 -3.80 8.12 4.95
CA LEU A 119 -2.71 9.08 4.83
C LEU A 119 -2.72 10.12 5.97
N GLN A 120 -3.81 10.23 6.76
CA GLN A 120 -4.00 11.21 7.83
C GLN A 120 -2.91 11.19 8.91
N ASP A 121 -2.36 10.01 9.20
CA ASP A 121 -1.34 9.84 10.23
C ASP A 121 0.10 10.12 9.73
N HIS A 122 0.31 10.24 8.41
CA HIS A 122 1.64 10.24 7.80
C HIS A 122 1.92 11.42 6.86
N VAL A 123 0.89 12.05 6.30
CA VAL A 123 1.01 13.13 5.33
C VAL A 123 0.53 14.44 5.96
N PRO A 124 1.17 15.60 5.69
CA PRO A 124 0.62 16.89 6.11
C PRO A 124 -0.84 17.05 5.64
N SER A 125 -1.73 17.45 6.57
CA SER A 125 -3.18 17.61 6.36
C SER A 125 -3.57 18.40 5.11
N PHE A 126 -2.72 19.35 4.69
CA PHE A 126 -2.90 20.10 3.45
C PHE A 126 -2.75 19.23 2.19
N VAL A 127 -1.71 18.40 2.10
CA VAL A 127 -1.47 17.52 0.95
C VAL A 127 -2.58 16.46 0.84
N LEU A 128 -3.01 15.92 1.99
CA LEU A 128 -4.21 15.10 2.11
C LEU A 128 -5.45 15.78 1.52
N SER A 129 -5.71 17.04 1.88
CA SER A 129 -6.89 17.76 1.40
C SER A 129 -6.89 17.97 -0.11
N LEU A 130 -5.71 18.12 -0.73
CA LEU A 130 -5.56 18.22 -2.19
C LEU A 130 -5.93 16.92 -2.90
N PHE A 131 -5.52 15.77 -2.34
CA PHE A 131 -5.90 14.47 -2.87
C PHE A 131 -7.36 14.13 -2.57
N GLU A 132 -7.85 14.42 -1.38
CA GLU A 132 -9.27 14.23 -1.01
C GLU A 132 -10.22 14.99 -1.91
N ASP A 133 -9.96 16.27 -2.18
CA ASP A 133 -10.84 17.11 -3.00
C ASP A 133 -10.90 16.60 -4.47
N ARG A 134 -9.82 15.97 -4.96
CA ARG A 134 -9.80 15.31 -6.29
C ARG A 134 -10.42 13.92 -6.29
N LEU A 135 -10.13 13.12 -5.27
CA LEU A 135 -10.64 11.76 -5.09
C LEU A 135 -12.17 11.75 -4.89
N LYS A 136 -12.74 12.78 -4.27
CA LYS A 136 -14.19 12.91 -4.03
C LYS A 136 -15.03 13.24 -5.28
N GLY A 137 -14.43 13.46 -6.46
CA GLY A 137 -15.21 13.82 -7.67
C GLY A 137 -14.66 13.37 -9.02
N GLN A 138 -13.37 13.55 -9.32
CA GLN A 138 -12.82 13.33 -10.67
C GLN A 138 -11.88 12.13 -10.77
N GLY A 139 -11.43 11.59 -9.64
CA GLY A 139 -10.41 10.54 -9.60
C GLY A 139 -9.01 11.06 -9.91
N LEU A 140 -8.02 10.15 -9.93
CA LEU A 140 -6.62 10.47 -10.21
C LEU A 140 -6.20 10.01 -11.61
N GLY A 141 -5.65 10.94 -12.39
CA GLY A 141 -4.92 10.63 -13.61
C GLY A 141 -3.54 10.05 -13.31
N LEU A 142 -2.83 9.62 -14.36
CA LEU A 142 -1.49 9.03 -14.22
C LEU A 142 -0.49 10.02 -13.58
N HIS A 143 -0.58 11.29 -13.94
CA HIS A 143 0.30 12.31 -13.39
C HIS A 143 0.02 12.56 -11.91
N GLU A 144 -1.25 12.73 -11.52
CA GLU A 144 -1.63 12.93 -10.12
C GLU A 144 -1.25 11.72 -9.25
N LEU A 145 -1.43 10.49 -9.77
CA LEU A 145 -0.98 9.27 -9.12
C LEU A 145 0.54 9.25 -8.91
N THR A 146 1.29 9.74 -9.92
CA THR A 146 2.75 9.84 -9.87
C THR A 146 3.22 10.85 -8.82
N VAL A 147 2.55 12.01 -8.72
CA VAL A 147 2.84 13.01 -7.69
C VAL A 147 2.55 12.46 -6.29
N LEU A 148 1.45 11.71 -6.13
CA LEU A 148 1.13 11.05 -4.85
C LEU A 148 2.18 10.00 -4.47
N ALA A 149 2.60 9.15 -5.41
CA ALA A 149 3.68 8.20 -5.19
C ALA A 149 5.01 8.90 -4.82
N ALA A 150 5.37 9.98 -5.50
CA ALA A 150 6.57 10.76 -5.17
C ALA A 150 6.49 11.42 -3.79
N THR A 151 5.30 11.84 -3.37
CA THR A 151 5.05 12.37 -2.01
C THR A 151 5.27 11.29 -0.96
N LEU A 152 4.73 10.08 -1.18
CA LEU A 152 4.94 8.94 -0.29
C LEU A 152 6.42 8.55 -0.21
N GLU A 153 7.12 8.52 -1.35
CA GLU A 153 8.57 8.28 -1.35
C GLU A 153 9.31 9.35 -0.53
N HIS A 154 8.96 10.62 -0.66
CA HIS A 154 9.59 11.68 0.15
C HIS A 154 9.40 11.48 1.65
N LEU A 155 8.21 11.05 2.11
CA LEU A 155 7.97 10.76 3.53
C LEU A 155 8.84 9.60 4.05
N ILE A 156 9.04 8.56 3.23
CA ILE A 156 9.95 7.45 3.54
C ILE A 156 11.39 7.96 3.70
N HIS A 157 11.80 8.93 2.87
CA HIS A 157 13.12 9.53 2.96
C HIS A 157 13.28 10.37 4.24
N ASP A 158 12.27 11.18 4.60
CA ASP A 158 12.29 11.98 5.82
C ASP A 158 12.40 11.10 7.08
N GLU A 159 11.69 9.96 7.10
CA GLU A 159 11.82 8.96 8.18
C GLU A 159 13.23 8.37 8.25
N ALA A 160 13.86 8.10 7.10
CA ALA A 160 15.25 7.62 7.04
C ALA A 160 16.25 8.67 7.59
N VAL A 161 16.08 9.95 7.25
CA VAL A 161 16.91 11.05 7.76
C VAL A 161 16.73 11.18 9.28
N SER A 162 15.48 11.20 9.76
CA SER A 162 15.17 11.27 11.19
C SER A 162 15.82 10.13 11.97
N ARG A 163 15.73 8.89 11.46
CA ARG A 163 16.40 7.72 12.06
C ARG A 163 17.93 7.89 12.09
N LEU A 164 18.53 8.44 11.03
CA LEU A 164 19.97 8.70 11.00
C LEU A 164 20.39 9.77 12.02
N SER A 165 19.59 10.82 12.21
CA SER A 165 19.83 11.82 13.26
C SER A 165 19.84 11.20 14.66
N VAL A 166 18.92 10.29 14.95
CA VAL A 166 18.90 9.51 16.21
C VAL A 166 20.18 8.69 16.37
N VAL A 167 20.67 8.06 15.29
CA VAL A 167 21.94 7.31 15.30
C VAL A 167 23.13 8.21 15.62
N TYR A 168 23.22 9.40 15.01
CA TYR A 168 24.30 10.35 15.29
C TYR A 168 24.29 10.77 16.76
N GLN A 169 23.10 11.08 17.31
CA GLN A 169 22.94 11.44 18.72
C GLN A 169 23.35 10.28 19.65
N ALA A 170 22.93 9.04 19.36
CA ALA A 170 23.32 7.86 20.12
C ALA A 170 24.84 7.58 20.09
N HIS A 171 25.53 8.07 19.06
CA HIS A 171 26.98 8.00 18.92
C HIS A 171 27.72 9.26 19.41
N ASN A 172 27.03 10.19 20.08
CA ASN A 172 27.54 11.49 20.55
C ASN A 172 28.16 12.35 19.43
N LEU A 173 27.56 12.33 18.24
CA LEU A 173 27.95 13.15 17.10
C LEU A 173 26.86 14.19 16.80
N SER A 174 27.27 15.40 16.42
CA SER A 174 26.38 16.37 15.76
C SER A 174 26.30 16.09 14.27
N GLU A 175 25.25 16.58 13.59
CA GLU A 175 25.10 16.46 12.14
C GLU A 175 26.17 17.25 11.35
N ASP A 176 26.81 18.24 11.98
CA ASP A 176 27.96 18.95 11.41
C ASP A 176 29.27 18.14 11.48
N ALA A 177 29.28 17.05 12.27
CA ALA A 177 30.46 16.22 12.42
C ALA A 177 30.84 15.57 11.09
N ARG A 178 32.15 15.50 10.85
CA ARG A 178 32.73 14.77 9.73
C ARG A 178 33.34 13.48 10.23
N VAL A 179 33.12 12.39 9.50
CA VAL A 179 33.54 11.04 9.89
C VAL A 179 34.35 10.36 8.79
N ASP A 180 35.20 9.41 9.19
CA ASP A 180 35.83 8.52 8.22
C ASP A 180 34.89 7.37 7.82
N GLU A 181 35.34 6.55 6.87
CA GLU A 181 34.54 5.45 6.32
C GLU A 181 34.27 4.35 7.35
N THR A 182 35.22 4.08 8.25
CA THR A 182 35.04 3.10 9.33
C THR A 182 33.94 3.53 10.28
N ARG A 183 34.00 4.79 10.74
CA ARG A 183 32.97 5.36 11.61
C ARG A 183 31.63 5.46 10.90
N LEU A 184 31.61 5.77 9.61
CA LEU A 184 30.37 5.73 8.82
C LEU A 184 29.76 4.32 8.79
N GLN A 185 30.55 3.25 8.67
CA GLN A 185 30.00 1.88 8.76
C GLN A 185 29.35 1.62 10.10
N GLU A 186 29.97 2.05 11.20
CA GLU A 186 29.42 1.83 12.54
C GLU A 186 28.07 2.51 12.70
N LEU A 187 27.92 3.72 12.14
CA LEU A 187 26.65 4.45 12.10
C LEU A 187 25.61 3.71 11.23
N ILE A 188 26.01 3.21 10.06
CA ILE A 188 25.11 2.43 9.19
C ILE A 188 24.68 1.13 9.86
N ASP A 189 25.57 0.44 10.57
CA ASP A 189 25.23 -0.78 11.30
C ASP A 189 24.27 -0.48 12.46
N THR A 190 24.46 0.62 13.19
CA THR A 190 23.48 1.06 14.21
C THR A 190 22.15 1.44 13.56
N TYR A 191 22.17 2.15 12.43
CA TYR A 191 20.97 2.48 11.65
C TYR A 191 20.20 1.22 11.26
N MET A 192 20.88 0.21 10.71
CA MET A 192 20.26 -1.05 10.31
C MET A 192 19.76 -1.88 11.50
N THR A 193 20.42 -1.77 12.66
CA THR A 193 19.94 -2.39 13.91
C THR A 193 18.56 -1.83 14.27
N ILE A 194 18.44 -0.50 14.33
CA ILE A 194 17.18 0.20 14.65
C ILE A 194 16.10 -0.13 13.60
N PHE A 195 16.49 -0.09 12.32
CA PHE A 195 15.61 -0.38 11.20
C PHE A 195 15.01 -1.79 11.28
N LEU A 196 15.82 -2.81 11.55
CA LEU A 196 15.37 -4.21 11.65
C LEU A 196 14.50 -4.47 12.88
N VAL A 197 14.81 -3.84 14.02
CA VAL A 197 14.00 -3.99 15.25
C VAL A 197 12.68 -3.22 15.15
N GLY A 198 12.56 -2.25 14.23
CA GLY A 198 11.38 -1.41 14.10
C GLY A 198 11.18 -0.43 15.26
N LYS A 199 12.25 -0.15 16.02
CA LYS A 199 12.23 0.88 17.08
C LYS A 199 12.47 2.26 16.45
N GLN A 200 11.85 3.29 17.02
CA GLN A 200 12.11 4.67 16.60
C GLN A 200 13.20 5.36 17.44
N GLU A 201 13.52 4.82 18.62
CA GLU A 201 14.46 5.43 19.55
C GLU A 201 15.57 4.44 19.95
N VAL A 202 16.80 4.94 19.99
CA VAL A 202 17.95 4.25 20.62
C VAL A 202 18.81 5.30 21.32
N THR A 203 19.51 4.88 22.38
CA THR A 203 20.46 5.74 23.10
C THR A 203 21.84 5.11 23.10
N ALA A 204 22.87 5.90 23.44
CA ALA A 204 24.24 5.40 23.58
C ALA A 204 24.33 4.16 24.51
N LEU A 205 23.43 4.04 25.49
CA LEU A 205 23.41 2.93 26.45
C LEU A 205 22.77 1.66 25.90
N THR A 206 21.87 1.78 24.91
CA THR A 206 21.07 0.64 24.42
C THR A 206 21.58 0.06 23.11
N VAL A 207 22.38 0.79 22.32
CA VAL A 207 22.88 0.33 21.00
C VAL A 207 23.51 -1.08 21.05
N ALA A 208 24.33 -1.37 22.07
CA ALA A 208 25.01 -2.65 22.17
C ALA A 208 24.05 -3.82 22.45
N GLU A 209 23.05 -3.60 23.31
CA GLU A 209 22.03 -4.59 23.65
C GLU A 209 21.12 -4.87 22.45
N GLU A 210 20.63 -3.82 21.78
CA GLU A 210 19.79 -3.96 20.58
C GLU A 210 20.53 -4.69 19.45
N ARG A 211 21.83 -4.38 19.27
CA ARG A 211 22.65 -5.07 18.27
C ARG A 211 22.83 -6.55 18.60
N ALA A 212 23.02 -6.90 19.87
CA ALA A 212 23.11 -8.29 20.29
C ALA A 212 21.78 -9.03 20.02
N ALA A 213 20.64 -8.39 20.30
CA ALA A 213 19.32 -8.95 20.03
C ALA A 213 19.10 -9.20 18.52
N VAL A 214 19.51 -8.29 17.64
CA VAL A 214 19.43 -8.50 16.19
C VAL A 214 20.33 -9.65 15.73
N VAL A 215 21.57 -9.73 16.22
CA VAL A 215 22.49 -10.82 15.86
C VAL A 215 21.94 -12.18 16.29
N GLU A 216 21.24 -12.25 17.42
CA GLU A 216 20.60 -13.47 17.91
C GLU A 216 19.32 -13.82 17.13
N ALA A 217 18.46 -12.84 16.86
CA ALA A 217 17.13 -13.06 16.29
C ALA A 217 17.08 -13.06 14.76
N TYR A 218 18.02 -12.41 14.08
CA TYR A 218 18.02 -12.24 12.63
C TYR A 218 19.25 -12.88 11.97
N PRO A 219 19.12 -14.12 11.45
CA PRO A 219 20.23 -14.85 10.82
C PRO A 219 20.89 -14.10 9.65
N GLY A 220 20.15 -13.20 8.98
CA GLY A 220 20.60 -12.40 7.83
C GLY A 220 21.52 -11.21 8.18
N TRP A 221 21.85 -10.99 9.46
CA TRP A 221 22.60 -9.81 9.89
C TRP A 221 23.96 -9.64 9.18
N TYR A 222 24.75 -10.72 9.09
CA TYR A 222 26.07 -10.65 8.47
C TYR A 222 26.00 -10.32 6.97
N GLU A 223 25.01 -10.87 6.27
CA GLU A 223 24.80 -10.55 4.85
C GLU A 223 24.26 -9.12 4.67
N THR A 224 23.46 -8.63 5.61
CA THR A 224 23.03 -7.23 5.65
C THR A 224 24.24 -6.29 5.76
N GLN A 225 25.20 -6.58 6.64
CA GLN A 225 26.43 -5.77 6.75
C GLN A 225 27.25 -5.75 5.46
N LYS A 226 27.37 -6.90 4.76
CA LYS A 226 28.05 -6.93 3.46
C LYS A 226 27.34 -6.09 2.42
N PHE A 227 26.01 -6.18 2.36
CA PHE A 227 25.18 -5.40 1.46
C PHE A 227 25.38 -3.89 1.70
N THR A 228 25.26 -3.42 2.94
CA THR A 228 25.41 -2.00 3.25
C THR A 228 26.82 -1.49 2.97
N MET A 229 27.86 -2.28 3.27
CA MET A 229 29.23 -1.96 2.93
C MET A 229 29.43 -1.82 1.42
N GLN A 230 28.82 -2.69 0.61
CA GLN A 230 28.89 -2.62 -0.85
C GLN A 230 28.17 -1.39 -1.40
N VAL A 231 26.98 -1.07 -0.88
CA VAL A 231 26.22 0.14 -1.27
C VAL A 231 27.02 1.39 -0.95
N ARG A 232 27.53 1.50 0.29
CA ARG A 232 28.39 2.61 0.72
C ARG A 232 29.59 2.77 -0.20
N SER A 233 30.36 1.71 -0.41
CA SER A 233 31.60 1.74 -1.21
C SER A 233 31.34 2.21 -2.65
N ASN A 234 30.27 1.69 -3.29
CA ASN A 234 29.88 2.09 -4.63
C ASN A 234 29.46 3.56 -4.70
N LEU A 235 28.67 4.03 -3.72
CA LEU A 235 28.20 5.40 -3.71
C LEU A 235 29.35 6.39 -3.49
N LEU A 236 30.22 6.12 -2.51
CA LEU A 236 31.42 6.94 -2.24
C LEU A 236 32.31 7.02 -3.48
N ALA A 237 32.56 5.90 -4.17
CA ALA A 237 33.34 5.88 -5.40
C ALA A 237 32.69 6.74 -6.52
N SER A 238 31.37 6.65 -6.68
CA SER A 238 30.64 7.41 -7.70
C SER A 238 30.56 8.92 -7.43
N LYS A 239 30.73 9.33 -6.16
CA LYS A 239 30.62 10.72 -5.70
C LYS A 239 31.96 11.30 -5.24
N ALA A 240 33.09 10.66 -5.54
CA ALA A 240 34.41 11.04 -5.04
C ALA A 240 34.85 12.50 -5.35
N ALA A 241 34.25 13.14 -6.36
CA ALA A 241 34.50 14.54 -6.70
C ALA A 241 33.75 15.55 -5.80
N ASP A 242 32.75 15.11 -5.04
CA ASP A 242 31.96 15.96 -4.15
C ASP A 242 32.65 16.07 -2.76
N PRO A 243 32.93 17.29 -2.26
CA PRO A 243 33.55 17.49 -0.94
C PRO A 243 32.78 16.89 0.24
N ASN A 244 31.49 16.61 0.09
CA ASN A 244 30.69 15.94 1.10
C ASN A 244 31.05 14.45 1.25
N PHE A 245 31.68 13.86 0.22
CA PHE A 245 32.04 12.46 0.07
C PHE A 245 33.57 12.25 0.07
N ALA A 246 34.34 13.25 0.50
CA ALA A 246 35.80 13.18 0.53
C ALA A 246 36.27 12.04 1.47
N PRO A 247 37.24 11.20 1.05
CA PRO A 247 37.78 10.13 1.89
C PRO A 247 38.29 10.64 3.24
N GLY A 248 37.84 10.03 4.33
CA GLY A 248 38.18 10.44 5.70
C GLY A 248 37.46 11.69 6.22
N ASN A 249 36.58 12.31 5.42
CA ASN A 249 35.90 13.57 5.77
C ASN A 249 34.44 13.60 5.29
N LEU A 250 33.71 12.50 5.52
CA LEU A 250 32.34 12.28 5.10
C LEU A 250 31.38 13.10 5.96
N SER A 251 30.45 13.80 5.30
CA SER A 251 29.42 14.61 5.95
C SER A 251 28.16 13.81 6.32
N PHE A 252 27.30 14.41 7.15
CA PHE A 252 25.94 13.91 7.36
C PHE A 252 25.14 13.79 6.05
N HIS A 253 25.36 14.68 5.08
CA HIS A 253 24.76 14.55 3.74
C HIS A 253 25.22 13.27 3.03
N ALA A 254 26.51 12.94 3.09
CA ALA A 254 26.99 11.67 2.53
C ALA A 254 26.40 10.45 3.25
N ALA A 255 26.32 10.50 4.59
CA ALA A 255 25.68 9.43 5.36
C ALA A 255 24.19 9.27 4.99
N THR A 256 23.48 10.38 4.81
CA THR A 256 22.08 10.44 4.36
C THR A 256 21.93 9.78 2.99
N SER A 257 22.76 10.16 2.01
CA SER A 257 22.70 9.55 0.68
C SER A 257 22.98 8.04 0.70
N VAL A 258 23.85 7.57 1.60
CA VAL A 258 24.11 6.12 1.75
C VAL A 258 22.89 5.40 2.30
N VAL A 259 22.26 5.89 3.37
CA VAL A 259 21.09 5.20 3.95
C VAL A 259 19.86 5.24 3.05
N GLU A 260 19.71 6.29 2.25
CA GLU A 260 18.68 6.38 1.20
C GLU A 260 18.90 5.34 0.10
N GLU A 261 20.13 5.23 -0.40
CA GLU A 261 20.48 4.23 -1.41
C GLU A 261 20.33 2.80 -0.87
N ILE A 262 20.60 2.58 0.42
CA ILE A 262 20.29 1.34 1.12
C ILE A 262 18.79 1.09 1.09
N GLY A 263 17.97 2.06 1.51
CA GLY A 263 16.51 1.96 1.53
C GLY A 263 15.89 1.59 0.17
N GLU A 264 16.32 2.26 -0.90
CA GLU A 264 15.85 2.02 -2.28
C GLU A 264 16.20 0.62 -2.82
N ARG A 265 17.24 -0.03 -2.26
CA ARG A 265 17.73 -1.34 -2.70
C ARG A 265 17.36 -2.47 -1.75
N TYR A 266 17.06 -2.15 -0.48
CA TYR A 266 16.96 -3.13 0.59
C TYR A 266 15.88 -4.18 0.32
N GLY A 267 14.66 -3.80 -0.05
CA GLY A 267 13.59 -4.78 -0.29
C GLY A 267 13.90 -5.76 -1.44
N ARG A 268 14.51 -5.29 -2.54
CA ARG A 268 14.97 -6.18 -3.63
C ARG A 268 16.12 -7.10 -3.20
N TRP A 269 17.02 -6.60 -2.37
CA TRP A 269 18.12 -7.40 -1.85
C TRP A 269 17.60 -8.48 -0.88
N GLN A 270 16.70 -8.08 0.02
CA GLN A 270 16.07 -8.95 1.02
C GLN A 270 15.16 -10.00 0.38
N ASP A 271 14.58 -9.72 -0.80
CA ASP A 271 13.78 -10.70 -1.55
C ASP A 271 14.53 -12.02 -1.79
N ALA A 272 15.86 -12.03 -1.84
CA ALA A 272 16.64 -13.26 -1.89
C ALA A 272 16.35 -14.20 -0.71
N GLU A 273 16.19 -13.68 0.51
CA GLU A 273 15.80 -14.43 1.70
C GLU A 273 14.37 -14.98 1.56
N CYS A 274 13.46 -14.18 1.00
CA CYS A 274 12.10 -14.62 0.67
C CYS A 274 12.09 -15.75 -0.38
N ARG A 275 13.00 -15.73 -1.36
CA ARG A 275 13.16 -16.83 -2.33
C ARG A 275 13.69 -18.09 -1.66
N ASP A 276 14.59 -17.98 -0.69
CA ASP A 276 15.10 -19.12 0.07
C ASP A 276 14.03 -19.71 1.02
N LEU A 277 13.20 -18.85 1.63
CA LEU A 277 12.01 -19.24 2.38
C LEU A 277 11.03 -20.03 1.49
N LYS A 278 10.67 -19.47 0.32
CA LYS A 278 9.81 -20.13 -0.67
C LYS A 278 10.40 -21.48 -1.12
N ARG A 279 11.71 -21.55 -1.36
CA ARG A 279 12.38 -22.81 -1.75
C ARG A 279 12.28 -23.86 -0.66
N SER A 280 12.45 -23.47 0.60
CA SER A 280 12.31 -24.36 1.76
C SER A 280 10.89 -24.93 1.88
N LEU A 281 9.86 -24.11 1.65
CA LEU A 281 8.46 -24.57 1.61
C LEU A 281 8.19 -25.47 0.40
N THR A 282 8.72 -25.12 -0.77
CA THR A 282 8.54 -25.90 -2.01
C THR A 282 9.17 -27.29 -1.89
N ASN A 283 10.26 -27.44 -1.13
CA ASN A 283 10.90 -28.74 -0.88
C ASN A 283 10.04 -29.71 -0.06
N ILE A 284 9.08 -29.20 0.72
CA ILE A 284 8.14 -29.99 1.54
C ILE A 284 6.70 -29.88 1.03
N GLU A 285 6.53 -29.40 -0.19
CA GLU A 285 5.24 -29.19 -0.83
C GLU A 285 4.50 -30.51 -1.09
N HIS A 286 3.18 -30.47 -0.93
CA HIS A 286 2.31 -31.57 -1.29
C HIS A 286 1.98 -31.52 -2.79
N ALA A 287 2.39 -32.57 -3.51
CA ALA A 287 1.93 -32.90 -4.87
C ALA A 287 2.04 -31.75 -5.91
N SER A 288 3.02 -30.85 -5.78
CA SER A 288 3.21 -29.70 -6.68
C SER A 288 1.99 -28.73 -6.74
N THR A 289 1.26 -28.60 -5.63
CA THR A 289 -0.01 -27.85 -5.58
C THR A 289 0.12 -26.38 -5.14
N GLY A 290 1.33 -25.91 -4.84
CA GLY A 290 1.58 -24.63 -4.18
C GLY A 290 1.28 -24.64 -2.67
N ARG A 291 1.12 -25.83 -2.06
CA ARG A 291 0.67 -25.98 -0.68
C ARG A 291 1.54 -26.95 0.12
N VAL A 292 1.73 -26.67 1.41
CA VAL A 292 2.43 -27.54 2.37
C VAL A 292 1.42 -28.02 3.40
N LEU A 293 1.26 -29.33 3.60
CA LEU A 293 0.35 -29.81 4.66
C LEU A 293 0.82 -29.31 6.02
N LEU A 294 -0.11 -28.95 6.90
CA LEU A 294 0.22 -28.38 8.20
C LEU A 294 1.10 -29.32 9.05
N LYS A 295 0.92 -30.64 8.91
CA LYS A 295 1.79 -31.64 9.53
C LYS A 295 3.24 -31.57 9.04
N ASP A 296 3.46 -31.27 7.76
CA ASP A 296 4.80 -31.19 7.16
C ASP A 296 5.44 -29.84 7.48
N PHE A 297 4.64 -28.77 7.54
CA PHE A 297 5.04 -27.44 8.01
C PHE A 297 5.56 -27.49 9.45
N TYR A 298 4.76 -28.01 10.40
CA TYR A 298 5.21 -28.19 11.78
C TYR A 298 6.28 -29.27 11.94
N GLY A 299 6.23 -30.33 11.15
CA GLY A 299 7.27 -31.36 11.12
C GLY A 299 8.63 -30.80 10.71
N SER A 300 8.64 -29.80 9.82
CA SER A 300 9.83 -29.04 9.41
C SER A 300 10.34 -28.15 10.55
N ALA A 301 9.45 -27.43 11.25
CA ALA A 301 9.83 -26.61 12.41
C ALA A 301 10.45 -27.43 13.55
N LEU A 302 9.88 -28.60 13.85
CA LEU A 302 10.41 -29.51 14.86
C LEU A 302 11.79 -30.09 14.50
N LYS A 303 12.22 -29.99 13.24
CA LYS A 303 13.53 -30.45 12.72
C LYS A 303 14.55 -29.32 12.55
N GLY A 304 14.24 -28.11 13.01
CA GLY A 304 15.19 -26.99 13.04
C GLY A 304 14.82 -25.79 12.17
N ASN A 305 13.78 -25.90 11.33
CA ASN A 305 13.24 -24.74 10.57
C ASN A 305 12.22 -23.97 11.43
N TRP A 306 12.71 -23.44 12.56
CA TRP A 306 11.91 -22.80 13.61
C TRP A 306 10.95 -21.71 13.12
N GLN A 307 11.24 -21.08 11.98
CA GLN A 307 10.40 -20.07 11.35
C GLN A 307 9.01 -20.57 10.94
N PHE A 308 8.82 -21.89 10.71
CA PHE A 308 7.54 -22.47 10.32
C PHE A 308 6.67 -22.86 11.52
N SER A 309 6.45 -21.92 12.45
CA SER A 309 5.86 -22.22 13.75
C SER A 309 4.56 -21.48 14.05
N GLU A 310 4.01 -20.72 13.12
CA GLU A 310 2.80 -19.93 13.34
C GLU A 310 1.60 -20.78 13.75
N THR A 311 0.76 -20.26 14.64
CA THR A 311 -0.46 -20.95 15.08
C THR A 311 -1.47 -21.07 13.92
N ILE A 312 -2.34 -22.08 14.01
CA ILE A 312 -3.44 -22.28 13.05
C ILE A 312 -4.30 -21.03 12.94
N ALA A 313 -4.65 -20.41 14.08
CA ALA A 313 -5.47 -19.20 14.13
C ALA A 313 -4.78 -18.04 13.41
N TYR A 314 -3.49 -17.82 13.64
CA TYR A 314 -2.76 -16.73 13.02
C TYR A 314 -2.54 -16.97 11.51
N LEU A 315 -2.22 -18.21 11.09
CA LEU A 315 -2.16 -18.58 9.67
C LEU A 315 -3.50 -18.35 8.95
N GLY A 316 -4.62 -18.60 9.63
CA GLY A 316 -5.97 -18.31 9.13
C GLY A 316 -6.22 -16.81 8.96
N GLU A 317 -5.88 -16.00 9.98
CA GLU A 317 -6.03 -14.53 9.95
C GLU A 317 -5.25 -13.90 8.80
N LEU A 318 -4.03 -14.39 8.54
CA LEU A 318 -3.17 -13.97 7.44
C LEU A 318 -3.68 -14.41 6.05
N GLY A 319 -4.69 -15.28 6.00
CA GLY A 319 -5.13 -15.90 4.74
C GLY A 319 -4.11 -16.88 4.16
N ALA A 320 -3.19 -17.38 4.97
CA ALA A 320 -2.16 -18.33 4.57
C ALA A 320 -2.61 -19.79 4.72
N LEU A 321 -3.74 -20.05 5.38
CA LEU A 321 -4.26 -21.40 5.62
C LEU A 321 -5.38 -21.78 4.64
N ASP A 322 -5.24 -22.95 4.02
CA ASP A 322 -6.29 -23.66 3.32
C ASP A 322 -7.08 -24.53 4.30
N GLU A 323 -8.32 -24.12 4.56
CA GLU A 323 -9.28 -24.79 5.44
C GLU A 323 -10.37 -25.54 4.66
N SER A 324 -10.23 -25.66 3.32
CA SER A 324 -11.25 -26.29 2.48
C SER A 324 -11.43 -27.80 2.76
N ASP A 325 -10.41 -28.43 3.33
CA ASP A 325 -10.47 -29.78 3.89
C ASP A 325 -10.03 -29.73 5.36
N PRO A 326 -10.97 -29.71 6.33
CA PRO A 326 -10.65 -29.70 7.76
C PRO A 326 -9.80 -30.88 8.23
N SER A 327 -9.76 -31.97 7.46
CA SER A 327 -8.93 -33.15 7.77
C SER A 327 -7.49 -32.99 7.30
N ASN A 328 -7.25 -32.08 6.35
CA ASN A 328 -5.96 -31.87 5.69
C ASN A 328 -5.67 -30.37 5.52
N LEU A 329 -5.55 -29.66 6.65
CA LEU A 329 -5.12 -28.26 6.62
C LEU A 329 -3.78 -28.12 5.90
N ALA A 330 -3.66 -27.09 5.08
CA ALA A 330 -2.44 -26.82 4.32
C ALA A 330 -2.11 -25.33 4.30
N VAL A 331 -0.82 -25.00 4.35
CA VAL A 331 -0.32 -23.64 4.17
C VAL A 331 -0.19 -23.36 2.67
N LEU A 332 -0.85 -22.30 2.21
CA LEU A 332 -0.74 -21.74 0.88
C LEU A 332 0.61 -21.02 0.76
N ILE A 333 1.56 -21.59 0.02
CA ILE A 333 2.94 -21.06 -0.09
C ILE A 333 2.97 -19.57 -0.46
N PRO A 334 2.34 -19.12 -1.58
CA PRO A 334 2.42 -17.72 -1.95
C PRO A 334 1.70 -16.78 -0.97
N ASN A 335 0.63 -17.21 -0.30
CA ASN A 335 -0.03 -16.38 0.72
C ASN A 335 0.84 -16.26 1.98
N TYR A 336 1.48 -17.36 2.42
CA TYR A 336 2.37 -17.33 3.57
C TYR A 336 3.60 -16.45 3.30
N VAL A 337 4.31 -16.67 2.18
CA VAL A 337 5.51 -15.90 1.83
C VAL A 337 5.22 -14.41 1.75
N ASN A 338 4.07 -14.01 1.19
CA ASN A 338 3.69 -12.59 1.06
C ASN A 338 2.92 -12.04 2.29
N SER A 339 2.85 -12.80 3.39
CA SER A 339 2.13 -12.37 4.61
C SER A 339 2.99 -11.52 5.53
N HIS A 340 2.33 -10.82 6.47
CA HIS A 340 2.97 -10.00 7.49
C HIS A 340 3.98 -10.75 8.37
N SER A 341 3.87 -12.08 8.50
CA SER A 341 4.89 -12.89 9.21
C SER A 341 6.27 -12.80 8.57
N ASN A 342 6.34 -12.49 7.28
CA ASN A 342 7.57 -12.45 6.50
C ASN A 342 7.95 -11.02 6.07
N CYS A 343 7.35 -10.02 6.70
CA CYS A 343 7.80 -8.63 6.61
C CYS A 343 8.90 -8.38 7.64
N VAL A 344 9.94 -7.67 7.23
CA VAL A 344 11.04 -7.19 8.07
C VAL A 344 11.04 -5.67 8.10
N ALA A 345 11.70 -5.11 9.12
CA ALA A 345 11.97 -3.68 9.22
C ALA A 345 10.72 -2.79 9.04
N SER A 346 9.80 -2.91 10.00
CA SER A 346 8.58 -2.09 10.06
C SER A 346 8.91 -0.70 10.60
N SER A 347 8.48 0.33 9.88
CA SER A 347 8.58 1.73 10.27
C SER A 347 7.21 2.25 10.72
N SER A 348 7.07 3.56 10.95
CA SER A 348 5.74 4.15 11.12
C SER A 348 4.95 4.20 9.81
N VAL A 349 5.63 4.32 8.66
CA VAL A 349 5.02 4.59 7.35
C VAL A 349 4.91 3.32 6.49
N TYR A 350 5.83 2.37 6.61
CA TYR A 350 5.88 1.20 5.74
C TYR A 350 6.50 -0.03 6.42
N SER A 351 6.34 -1.18 5.79
CA SER A 351 7.05 -2.43 6.12
C SER A 351 7.75 -2.96 4.88
N VAL A 352 8.94 -3.55 5.03
CA VAL A 352 9.60 -4.25 3.92
C VAL A 352 9.14 -5.70 3.91
N CYS A 353 8.53 -6.15 2.83
CA CYS A 353 7.96 -7.48 2.75
C CYS A 353 8.45 -8.21 1.50
N CYS A 354 8.24 -9.53 1.48
CA CYS A 354 8.56 -10.35 0.31
C CYS A 354 7.87 -9.84 -0.96
N ILE A 355 8.61 -9.85 -2.08
CA ILE A 355 8.07 -9.39 -3.36
C ILE A 355 7.18 -10.49 -3.96
N ASN A 356 5.90 -10.15 -4.14
CA ASN A 356 4.93 -11.01 -4.79
C ASN A 356 5.30 -11.28 -6.26
N GLU A 357 5.71 -12.52 -6.57
CA GLU A 357 6.06 -12.94 -7.94
C GLU A 357 4.91 -12.79 -8.94
N CYS A 358 3.66 -12.90 -8.48
CA CYS A 358 2.49 -12.71 -9.31
C CYS A 358 2.44 -11.31 -9.94
N GLU A 359 3.01 -10.31 -9.27
CA GLU A 359 3.04 -8.94 -9.80
C GLU A 359 3.81 -8.85 -11.10
N GLY A 360 4.89 -9.62 -11.24
CA GLY A 360 5.64 -9.71 -12.50
C GLY A 360 4.81 -10.32 -13.63
N LEU A 361 4.02 -11.36 -13.33
CA LEU A 361 3.11 -12.01 -14.27
C LEU A 361 1.97 -11.07 -14.68
N LEU A 362 1.31 -10.45 -13.70
CA LEU A 362 0.23 -9.49 -13.94
C LEU A 362 0.73 -8.28 -14.73
N SER A 363 1.90 -7.73 -14.39
CA SER A 363 2.52 -6.61 -15.12
C SER A 363 2.81 -6.96 -16.59
N HIS A 364 3.17 -8.21 -16.89
CA HIS A 364 3.33 -8.66 -18.27
C HIS A 364 1.99 -8.67 -19.01
N LEU A 365 0.94 -9.19 -18.38
CA LEU A 365 -0.41 -9.22 -18.95
C LEU A 365 -0.95 -7.80 -19.18
N GLU A 366 -0.76 -6.89 -18.24
CA GLU A 366 -1.15 -5.47 -18.39
C GLU A 366 -0.49 -4.82 -19.60
N ARG A 367 0.80 -5.08 -19.85
CA ARG A 367 1.51 -4.56 -21.03
C ARG A 367 1.00 -5.16 -22.34
N GLU A 368 0.77 -6.47 -22.38
CA GLU A 368 0.32 -7.16 -23.60
C GLU A 368 -1.14 -6.88 -23.95
N VAL A 369 -1.97 -6.63 -22.93
CA VAL A 369 -3.40 -6.37 -23.09
C VAL A 369 -3.70 -4.89 -23.26
N ALA A 370 -3.02 -4.02 -22.49
CA ALA A 370 -3.18 -2.56 -22.49
C ALA A 370 -4.64 -2.09 -22.38
N ALA A 371 -5.47 -2.84 -21.64
CA ALA A 371 -6.90 -2.58 -21.45
C ALA A 371 -7.41 -3.25 -20.17
N PRO A 372 -8.51 -2.77 -19.56
CA PRO A 372 -9.04 -3.33 -18.32
C PRO A 372 -9.68 -4.70 -18.44
N GLN A 373 -10.02 -5.11 -19.66
CA GLN A 373 -10.64 -6.39 -19.93
C GLN A 373 -10.30 -6.88 -21.33
N VAL A 374 -10.30 -8.19 -21.52
CA VAL A 374 -9.80 -8.83 -22.74
C VAL A 374 -10.53 -10.14 -23.03
N GLU A 375 -10.60 -10.51 -24.30
CA GLU A 375 -11.20 -11.79 -24.72
C GLU A 375 -10.43 -12.98 -24.13
N PRO A 376 -11.11 -14.03 -23.64
CA PRO A 376 -10.48 -15.15 -22.95
C PRO A 376 -9.42 -15.86 -23.83
N ASP A 377 -9.70 -16.07 -25.12
CA ASP A 377 -8.75 -16.74 -26.03
C ASP A 377 -7.44 -15.98 -26.21
N ARG A 378 -7.49 -14.65 -26.16
CA ARG A 378 -6.28 -13.82 -26.21
C ARG A 378 -5.44 -13.98 -24.94
N LEU A 379 -6.09 -14.02 -23.77
CA LEU A 379 -5.39 -14.29 -22.51
C LEU A 379 -4.78 -15.69 -22.47
N LEU A 380 -5.52 -16.71 -22.92
CA LEU A 380 -5.01 -18.08 -22.96
C LEU A 380 -3.74 -18.18 -23.82
N ALA A 381 -3.71 -17.49 -24.96
CA ALA A 381 -2.53 -17.45 -25.83
C ALA A 381 -1.33 -16.74 -25.18
N ILE A 382 -1.54 -15.63 -24.47
CA ILE A 382 -0.45 -14.94 -23.76
C ILE A 382 0.07 -15.83 -22.62
N VAL A 383 -0.83 -16.39 -21.81
CA VAL A 383 -0.49 -17.19 -20.62
C VAL A 383 0.11 -18.56 -20.97
N SER A 384 -0.21 -19.13 -22.13
CA SER A 384 0.46 -20.36 -22.60
C SER A 384 1.95 -20.13 -22.86
N ASP A 385 2.35 -18.91 -23.24
CA ASP A 385 3.72 -18.56 -23.58
C ASP A 385 4.45 -17.81 -22.45
N LEU A 386 3.78 -17.51 -21.34
CA LEU A 386 4.33 -16.77 -20.20
C LEU A 386 5.00 -17.70 -19.17
N PRO A 387 6.35 -17.72 -19.06
CA PRO A 387 7.04 -18.53 -18.06
C PRO A 387 6.99 -17.89 -16.66
N SER A 388 7.22 -18.70 -15.63
CA SER A 388 7.51 -18.26 -14.26
C SER A 388 8.72 -19.02 -13.70
N ALA A 389 9.12 -18.74 -12.46
CA ALA A 389 10.18 -19.49 -11.79
C ALA A 389 9.87 -21.00 -11.69
N SER A 390 8.59 -21.37 -11.61
CA SER A 390 8.16 -22.77 -11.48
C SER A 390 7.41 -23.33 -12.69
N VAL A 391 6.98 -22.47 -13.62
CA VAL A 391 6.22 -22.85 -14.82
C VAL A 391 7.09 -22.64 -16.07
N LYS A 392 7.30 -23.74 -16.82
CA LYS A 392 7.94 -23.68 -18.14
C LYS A 392 6.91 -23.26 -19.20
N ALA A 393 7.34 -22.44 -20.15
CA ALA A 393 6.56 -22.04 -21.32
C ALA A 393 7.37 -22.32 -22.61
N PRO A 394 6.70 -22.59 -23.75
CA PRO A 394 5.25 -22.66 -23.93
C PRO A 394 4.64 -23.90 -23.25
N ARG A 395 3.37 -23.81 -22.82
CA ARG A 395 2.64 -24.90 -22.16
C ARG A 395 1.21 -25.05 -22.68
N THR A 396 0.67 -26.26 -22.55
CA THR A 396 -0.75 -26.52 -22.79
C THR A 396 -1.53 -26.33 -21.49
N LEU A 397 -2.44 -25.37 -21.44
CA LEU A 397 -3.37 -25.17 -20.32
C LEU A 397 -4.43 -26.29 -20.29
N SER A 398 -4.80 -26.75 -19.09
CA SER A 398 -5.81 -27.80 -18.92
C SER A 398 -7.19 -27.36 -19.42
N PRO A 399 -8.06 -28.30 -19.82
CA PRO A 399 -9.46 -27.97 -20.18
C PRO A 399 -10.17 -27.19 -19.07
N GLU A 400 -9.96 -27.56 -17.82
CA GLU A 400 -10.59 -26.94 -16.66
C GLU A 400 -10.18 -25.46 -16.52
N LEU A 401 -8.89 -25.13 -16.70
CA LEU A 401 -8.44 -23.73 -16.69
C LEU A 401 -9.06 -22.93 -17.83
N LYS A 402 -9.17 -23.50 -19.03
CA LYS A 402 -9.82 -22.81 -20.16
C LYS A 402 -11.29 -22.54 -19.87
N ASP A 403 -12.01 -23.55 -19.39
CA ASP A 403 -13.43 -23.45 -19.06
C ASP A 403 -13.67 -22.41 -17.96
N ARG A 404 -12.87 -22.40 -16.89
CA ARG A 404 -12.96 -21.37 -15.83
C ARG A 404 -12.76 -19.96 -16.37
N LEU A 405 -11.83 -19.75 -17.29
CA LEU A 405 -11.61 -18.43 -17.86
C LEU A 405 -12.80 -17.98 -18.73
N HIS A 406 -13.39 -18.89 -19.51
CA HIS A 406 -14.62 -18.60 -20.26
C HIS A 406 -15.83 -18.37 -19.33
N GLU A 407 -15.92 -19.05 -18.19
CA GLU A 407 -16.94 -18.80 -17.17
C GLU A 407 -16.82 -17.38 -16.58
N VAL A 408 -15.60 -16.92 -16.29
CA VAL A 408 -15.33 -15.53 -15.89
C VAL A 408 -15.80 -14.57 -16.98
N ALA A 409 -15.37 -14.81 -18.23
CA ALA A 409 -15.75 -13.98 -19.36
C ALA A 409 -17.28 -13.89 -19.55
N LYS A 410 -18.00 -15.01 -19.37
CA LYS A 410 -19.47 -15.06 -19.46
C LYS A 410 -20.16 -14.15 -18.43
N LYS A 411 -19.58 -13.96 -17.26
CA LYS A 411 -20.08 -13.01 -16.24
C LYS A 411 -19.83 -11.56 -16.59
N HIS A 412 -18.87 -11.28 -17.46
CA HIS A 412 -18.35 -9.96 -17.77
C HIS A 412 -18.45 -9.64 -19.27
N ASN A 413 -19.65 -9.82 -19.84
CA ASN A 413 -19.97 -9.45 -21.22
C ASN A 413 -19.03 -10.05 -22.29
N GLY A 414 -18.52 -11.26 -22.05
CA GLY A 414 -17.63 -11.98 -22.96
C GLY A 414 -16.15 -11.70 -22.74
N LYS A 415 -15.78 -10.78 -21.83
CA LYS A 415 -14.38 -10.40 -21.57
C LYS A 415 -13.99 -10.70 -20.13
N VAL A 416 -12.71 -10.92 -19.89
CA VAL A 416 -12.14 -11.15 -18.56
C VAL A 416 -11.59 -9.83 -18.01
N PRO A 417 -12.07 -9.32 -16.86
CA PRO A 417 -11.44 -8.19 -16.18
C PRO A 417 -10.07 -8.59 -15.60
N LEU A 418 -9.01 -7.82 -15.89
CA LEU A 418 -7.66 -8.13 -15.41
C LEU A 418 -7.45 -7.91 -13.90
N HIS A 419 -8.25 -7.03 -13.30
CA HIS A 419 -8.17 -6.67 -11.88
C HIS A 419 -9.43 -7.08 -11.11
N GLY A 420 -9.93 -8.28 -11.41
CA GLY A 420 -11.02 -8.94 -10.69
C GLY A 420 -10.54 -10.13 -9.87
N ARG A 421 -11.26 -10.45 -8.80
CA ARG A 421 -10.95 -11.57 -7.91
C ARG A 421 -10.96 -12.90 -8.65
N LEU A 422 -11.94 -13.15 -9.53
CA LEU A 422 -11.98 -14.44 -10.24
C LEU A 422 -10.80 -14.62 -11.20
N PHE A 423 -10.30 -13.54 -11.80
CA PHE A 423 -9.10 -13.62 -12.62
C PHE A 423 -7.84 -13.83 -11.77
N ALA A 424 -7.73 -13.17 -10.61
CA ALA A 424 -6.66 -13.45 -9.66
C ALA A 424 -6.68 -14.92 -9.18
N GLN A 425 -7.87 -15.49 -8.98
CA GLN A 425 -8.04 -16.89 -8.59
C GLN A 425 -7.65 -17.81 -9.74
N TRP A 426 -8.02 -17.46 -10.96
CA TRP A 426 -7.56 -18.17 -12.16
C TRP A 426 -6.03 -18.16 -12.28
N LEU A 427 -5.39 -17.00 -12.04
CA LEU A 427 -3.93 -16.89 -12.02
C LEU A 427 -3.30 -17.75 -10.91
N HIS A 428 -3.91 -17.81 -9.72
CA HIS A 428 -3.48 -18.73 -8.66
C HIS A 428 -3.47 -20.19 -9.15
N HIS A 429 -4.55 -20.65 -9.80
CA HIS A 429 -4.57 -22.02 -10.34
C HIS A 429 -3.60 -22.22 -11.51
N ALA A 430 -3.35 -21.19 -12.32
CA ALA A 430 -2.42 -21.25 -13.44
C ALA A 430 -0.94 -21.19 -13.01
N TYR A 431 -0.64 -20.57 -11.86
CA TYR A 431 0.69 -20.34 -11.27
C TYR A 431 0.68 -20.52 -9.73
N PRO A 432 0.43 -21.75 -9.23
CA PRO A 432 0.12 -21.99 -7.81
C PRO A 432 1.26 -21.69 -6.82
N ARG A 433 2.50 -21.59 -7.32
CA ARG A 433 3.67 -21.26 -6.49
C ARG A 433 4.04 -19.78 -6.55
N GLU A 434 3.48 -19.00 -7.48
CA GLU A 434 3.78 -17.57 -7.63
C GLU A 434 2.61 -16.68 -7.22
N CYS A 435 1.38 -17.07 -7.53
CA CYS A 435 0.21 -16.24 -7.33
C CYS A 435 -0.53 -16.57 -6.04
N PRO A 436 -0.75 -15.61 -5.12
CA PRO A 436 -1.57 -15.83 -3.93
C PRO A 436 -3.01 -16.18 -4.26
N PHE A 437 -3.64 -17.00 -3.43
CA PHE A 437 -5.07 -17.28 -3.51
C PHE A 437 -5.86 -16.05 -3.03
N PRO A 438 -6.78 -15.50 -3.83
CA PRO A 438 -7.49 -14.28 -3.47
C PRO A 438 -8.75 -14.60 -2.66
N HIS A 439 -8.63 -14.52 -1.34
CA HIS A 439 -9.77 -14.65 -0.44
C HIS A 439 -10.79 -13.53 -0.68
N ILE A 440 -12.06 -13.87 -0.50
CA ILE A 440 -13.19 -12.93 -0.56
C ILE A 440 -13.02 -11.89 0.56
N ALA A 441 -13.43 -10.65 0.31
CA ALA A 441 -13.36 -9.56 1.30
C ALA A 441 -14.01 -9.96 2.64
N GLY A 442 -13.35 -9.58 3.74
CA GLY A 442 -13.79 -9.88 5.11
C GLY A 442 -13.53 -11.32 5.60
N LYS A 443 -13.02 -12.23 4.74
CA LYS A 443 -12.63 -13.59 5.18
C LYS A 443 -11.35 -13.58 6.02
N THR A 444 -10.44 -12.66 5.73
CA THR A 444 -9.14 -12.53 6.36
C THR A 444 -8.98 -11.12 6.87
N ASN A 445 -8.12 -10.92 7.87
CA ASN A 445 -7.77 -9.60 8.37
C ASN A 445 -6.29 -9.60 8.72
N PRO A 446 -5.39 -9.62 7.73
CA PRO A 446 -3.96 -9.80 7.97
C PRO A 446 -3.43 -8.72 8.92
N MET A 447 -2.72 -9.14 9.96
CA MET A 447 -2.11 -8.25 10.96
C MET A 447 -0.65 -8.63 11.13
N THR A 448 0.17 -7.71 11.61
CA THR A 448 1.52 -8.04 12.09
C THR A 448 1.47 -8.89 13.35
N ALA A 449 2.59 -9.55 13.67
CA ALA A 449 2.70 -10.36 14.88
C ALA A 449 2.43 -9.54 16.15
N ASP A 450 2.96 -8.31 16.21
CA ASP A 450 2.79 -7.41 17.34
C ASP A 450 1.33 -6.96 17.50
N GLU A 451 0.68 -6.56 16.41
CA GLU A 451 -0.74 -6.19 16.43
C GLU A 451 -1.63 -7.36 16.84
N TRP A 452 -1.33 -8.57 16.37
CA TRP A 452 -2.04 -9.79 16.77
C TRP A 452 -1.91 -10.02 18.29
N MET A 453 -0.68 -9.99 18.82
CA MET A 453 -0.44 -10.20 20.25
C MET A 453 -1.09 -9.11 21.11
N GLN A 454 -1.08 -7.85 20.67
CA GLN A 454 -1.69 -6.73 21.39
C GLN A 454 -3.22 -6.77 21.33
N ASN A 455 -3.81 -7.01 20.16
CA ASN A 455 -5.26 -6.93 19.97
C ASN A 455 -5.97 -8.22 20.40
N ARG A 456 -5.40 -9.38 20.10
CA ARG A 456 -6.01 -10.69 20.38
C ARG A 456 -5.56 -11.29 21.70
N HIS A 457 -4.43 -10.83 22.26
CA HIS A 457 -3.82 -11.42 23.47
C HIS A 457 -3.46 -12.92 23.30
N GLU A 458 -3.18 -13.32 22.06
CA GLU A 458 -2.85 -14.69 21.67
C GLU A 458 -1.42 -14.78 21.11
N LYS A 459 -0.81 -15.96 21.22
CA LYS A 459 0.55 -16.19 20.70
C LYS A 459 0.53 -16.39 19.19
N VAL A 460 1.56 -15.88 18.53
CA VAL A 460 1.78 -16.09 17.08
C VAL A 460 2.40 -17.46 16.79
N SER A 461 3.27 -17.98 17.67
CA SER A 461 3.89 -19.30 17.50
C SER A 461 3.19 -20.39 18.30
N ALA A 462 2.92 -21.51 17.63
CA ALA A 462 2.45 -22.75 18.23
C ALA A 462 3.49 -23.34 19.19
N SER A 463 3.02 -23.93 20.28
CA SER A 463 3.91 -24.63 21.21
C SER A 463 4.46 -25.90 20.57
N LYS A 464 5.64 -26.35 21.02
CA LYS A 464 6.20 -27.66 20.60
C LYS A 464 5.22 -28.81 20.81
N GLN A 465 4.43 -28.76 21.88
CA GLN A 465 3.43 -29.78 22.19
C GLN A 465 2.28 -29.77 21.19
N ASP A 466 1.80 -28.59 20.78
CA ASP A 466 0.71 -28.47 19.81
C ASP A 466 1.15 -28.88 18.42
N MET A 467 2.37 -28.50 18.01
CA MET A 467 2.99 -28.99 16.78
C MET A 467 3.09 -30.52 16.75
N LEU A 468 3.55 -31.13 17.86
CA LEU A 468 3.63 -32.60 17.96
C LEU A 468 2.26 -33.28 17.85
N LYS A 469 1.20 -32.72 18.45
CA LYS A 469 -0.17 -33.27 18.31
C LYS A 469 -0.62 -33.32 16.85
N VAL A 470 -0.32 -32.30 16.06
CA VAL A 470 -0.68 -32.26 14.63
C VAL A 470 0.14 -33.29 13.84
N VAL A 471 1.44 -33.41 14.12
CA VAL A 471 2.33 -34.36 13.43
C VAL A 471 2.02 -35.82 13.77
N GLN A 472 1.60 -36.10 15.01
CA GLN A 472 1.31 -37.45 15.51
C GLN A 472 -0.15 -37.88 15.30
N SER A 473 -0.98 -37.04 14.68
CA SER A 473 -2.37 -37.40 14.42
C SER A 473 -2.44 -38.54 13.40
N ASP A 474 -2.88 -39.72 13.85
CA ASP A 474 -3.09 -40.93 13.02
C ASP A 474 -4.37 -40.84 12.17
N ALA A 475 -4.95 -39.64 12.00
CA ALA A 475 -6.09 -39.45 11.11
C ALA A 475 -5.71 -39.95 9.71
N PRO A 476 -6.47 -40.90 9.12
CA PRO A 476 -6.19 -41.36 7.77
C PRO A 476 -6.18 -40.14 6.85
N VAL A 477 -5.06 -39.93 6.16
CA VAL A 477 -4.94 -38.89 5.14
C VAL A 477 -5.96 -39.23 4.06
N ALA A 478 -7.16 -38.65 4.16
CA ALA A 478 -8.16 -38.72 3.11
C ALA A 478 -7.51 -38.25 1.81
N GLU A 479 -7.91 -38.80 0.67
CA GLU A 479 -7.32 -38.47 -0.62
C GLU A 479 -7.30 -36.95 -0.81
N ILE A 480 -6.10 -36.36 -0.72
CA ILE A 480 -5.95 -34.91 -0.66
C ILE A 480 -6.33 -34.34 -2.02
N LYS A 481 -7.36 -33.49 -2.03
CA LYS A 481 -7.76 -32.78 -3.24
C LYS A 481 -6.58 -31.95 -3.74
N ARG A 482 -6.08 -32.27 -4.93
CA ARG A 482 -4.95 -31.57 -5.56
C ARG A 482 -5.27 -30.12 -5.90
N GLU A 483 -6.52 -29.81 -6.21
CA GLU A 483 -6.97 -28.48 -6.56
C GLU A 483 -7.75 -27.84 -5.42
N LEU A 484 -7.52 -26.54 -5.21
CA LEU A 484 -8.34 -25.72 -4.32
C LEU A 484 -9.76 -25.56 -4.89
N PRO A 485 -10.78 -25.37 -4.03
CA PRO A 485 -12.12 -25.09 -4.51
C PRO A 485 -12.18 -23.81 -5.35
N TRP A 486 -12.96 -23.86 -6.43
CA TRP A 486 -13.29 -22.67 -7.19
C TRP A 486 -14.48 -21.94 -6.57
N THR A 487 -14.25 -20.77 -5.95
CA THR A 487 -15.31 -19.87 -5.48
C THR A 487 -15.75 -18.94 -6.62
N VAL A 488 -17.05 -18.64 -6.70
CA VAL A 488 -17.68 -17.99 -7.87
C VAL A 488 -18.01 -16.52 -7.64
N GLU A 489 -17.82 -16.02 -6.42
CA GLU A 489 -18.06 -14.65 -6.01
C GLU A 489 -17.08 -13.72 -6.72
N GLU A 490 -17.55 -12.66 -7.37
CA GLU A 490 -16.67 -11.69 -8.04
C GLU A 490 -16.53 -10.43 -7.19
N GLU A 491 -15.31 -9.88 -7.15
CA GLU A 491 -14.98 -8.62 -6.49
C GLU A 491 -14.04 -7.86 -7.40
N LEU A 492 -14.53 -6.74 -7.93
CA LEU A 492 -13.75 -5.84 -8.76
C LEU A 492 -13.14 -4.75 -7.89
N VAL A 493 -11.90 -4.34 -8.22
CA VAL A 493 -11.23 -3.22 -7.53
C VAL A 493 -12.06 -1.92 -7.63
N ILE A 494 -12.87 -1.77 -8.68
CA ILE A 494 -13.83 -0.67 -8.83
C ILE A 494 -15.24 -1.23 -8.70
N GLY A 495 -16.06 -0.63 -7.83
CA GLY A 495 -17.48 -0.95 -7.76
C GLY A 495 -18.13 -0.61 -9.10
N SER A 496 -18.91 -1.52 -9.69
CA SER A 496 -19.64 -1.18 -10.91
C SER A 496 -20.47 0.08 -10.65
N THR A 497 -20.12 1.20 -11.27
CA THR A 497 -21.02 2.33 -11.36
C THR A 497 -22.23 1.81 -12.12
N LYS A 498 -23.29 1.43 -11.39
CA LYS A 498 -24.57 1.17 -12.02
C LYS A 498 -24.86 2.44 -12.82
N PRO A 499 -25.01 2.37 -14.15
CA PRO A 499 -25.34 3.57 -14.91
C PRO A 499 -26.60 4.14 -14.27
N ALA A 500 -26.51 5.38 -13.79
CA ALA A 500 -27.62 6.03 -13.12
C ALA A 500 -28.83 5.89 -14.06
N SER A 501 -29.83 5.12 -13.62
CA SER A 501 -31.02 4.87 -14.42
C SER A 501 -31.56 6.21 -14.91
N MET A 502 -31.69 6.37 -16.23
CA MET A 502 -32.16 7.60 -16.88
C MET A 502 -33.48 8.08 -16.26
N VAL A 503 -34.27 7.15 -15.72
CA VAL A 503 -35.54 7.38 -15.01
C VAL A 503 -35.34 8.12 -13.68
N VAL A 504 -34.27 7.82 -12.93
CA VAL A 504 -33.96 8.46 -11.64
C VAL A 504 -33.46 9.89 -11.84
N SER A 505 -32.68 10.14 -12.91
CA SER A 505 -32.24 11.50 -13.29
C SER A 505 -33.41 12.40 -13.68
N LEU A 506 -34.35 11.87 -14.48
CA LEU A 506 -35.55 12.60 -14.90
C LEU A 506 -36.47 12.89 -13.70
N LEU A 507 -36.68 11.92 -12.81
CA LEU A 507 -37.46 12.12 -11.57
C LEU A 507 -36.83 13.20 -10.66
N ARG A 508 -35.50 13.21 -10.54
CA ARG A 508 -34.79 14.20 -9.72
C ARG A 508 -34.93 15.60 -10.30
N GLN A 509 -34.83 15.76 -11.62
CA GLN A 509 -35.08 17.05 -12.30
C GLN A 509 -36.52 17.53 -12.10
N VAL A 510 -37.52 16.65 -12.25
CA VAL A 510 -38.94 16.99 -12.02
C VAL A 510 -39.18 17.42 -10.58
N CYS A 511 -38.61 16.72 -9.60
CA CYS A 511 -38.70 17.10 -8.18
C CYS A 511 -38.06 18.48 -7.90
N PHE A 512 -36.93 18.80 -8.53
CA PHE A 512 -36.31 20.13 -8.41
C PHE A 512 -37.19 21.23 -9.00
N PHE A 513 -37.83 21.01 -10.16
CA PHE A 513 -38.76 21.99 -10.74
C PHE A 513 -40.00 22.21 -9.87
N LEU A 514 -40.55 21.15 -9.27
CA LEU A 514 -41.69 21.26 -8.37
C LEU A 514 -41.34 22.00 -7.08
N ALA A 515 -40.12 21.79 -6.53
CA ALA A 515 -39.63 22.52 -5.37
C ALA A 515 -39.37 24.01 -5.68
N ALA A 516 -38.82 24.33 -6.84
CA ALA A 516 -38.64 25.73 -7.26
C ALA A 516 -39.99 26.45 -7.44
N ALA A 517 -40.99 25.75 -8.01
CA ALA A 517 -42.34 26.31 -8.18
C ALA A 517 -43.04 26.57 -6.84
N SER A 518 -42.88 25.69 -5.84
CA SER A 518 -43.48 25.88 -4.51
C SER A 518 -42.87 27.07 -3.77
N VAL A 519 -41.56 27.28 -3.92
CA VAL A 519 -40.85 28.44 -3.36
C VAL A 519 -41.34 29.74 -4.01
N CYS A 520 -41.50 29.80 -5.35
CA CYS A 520 -42.05 30.98 -6.02
C CYS A 520 -43.49 31.32 -5.58
N ILE A 521 -44.34 30.31 -5.37
CA ILE A 521 -45.70 30.51 -4.88
C ILE A 521 -45.70 31.02 -3.43
N ALA A 522 -44.80 30.52 -2.58
CA ALA A 522 -44.68 30.96 -1.19
C ALA A 522 -44.24 32.43 -1.09
N PHE A 523 -43.21 32.84 -1.86
CA PHE A 523 -42.76 34.23 -1.89
C PHE A 523 -43.78 35.18 -2.54
N GLY A 524 -44.55 34.72 -3.54
CA GLY A 524 -45.63 35.51 -4.14
C GLY A 524 -46.77 35.81 -3.17
N LYS A 525 -47.15 34.83 -2.32
CA LYS A 525 -48.17 35.02 -1.28
C LYS A 525 -47.70 35.97 -0.17
N ASP A 526 -46.44 35.88 0.22
CA ASP A 526 -45.86 36.67 1.30
C ASP A 526 -45.65 38.15 0.90
N ALA A 527 -45.34 38.40 -0.38
CA ALA A 527 -45.28 39.76 -0.95
C ALA A 527 -46.66 40.41 -1.03
N MET A 528 -47.71 39.64 -1.36
CA MET A 528 -49.09 40.15 -1.45
C MET A 528 -49.68 40.45 -0.06
N ALA A 529 -49.32 39.67 0.97
CA ALA A 529 -49.73 39.90 2.36
C ALA A 529 -49.07 41.14 2.99
N LYS A 530 -47.79 41.40 2.67
CA LYS A 530 -47.04 42.58 3.18
C LYS A 530 -47.44 43.89 2.52
N ALA A 531 -47.99 43.87 1.31
CA ALA A 531 -48.52 45.06 0.64
C ALA A 531 -49.86 45.55 1.25
N LEU A 532 -50.61 44.66 1.89
CA LEU A 532 -51.92 44.98 2.49
C LEU A 532 -51.83 45.52 3.93
N THR A 533 -50.71 45.31 4.63
CA THR A 533 -50.53 45.68 6.05
C THR A 533 -49.71 46.95 6.28
N ALA A 534 -49.08 47.52 5.26
CA ALA A 534 -48.23 48.72 5.38
C ALA A 534 -49.00 50.06 5.36
N ARG A 535 -50.26 50.11 5.81
CA ARG A 535 -51.09 51.33 5.79
C ARG A 535 -51.46 51.94 7.14
N ASP A 536 -51.00 51.42 8.28
CA ASP A 536 -51.28 52.05 9.57
C ASP A 536 -50.12 51.94 10.57
N GLY A 537 -49.77 53.06 11.19
CA GLY A 537 -49.23 53.07 12.57
C GLY A 537 -47.74 53.31 12.76
N LEU A 538 -47.36 54.59 12.72
CA LEU A 538 -46.18 55.19 13.35
C LEU A 538 -46.15 54.90 14.88
N LEU A 539 -45.00 54.56 15.47
CA LEU A 539 -44.50 55.02 16.80
C LEU A 539 -43.32 54.15 17.32
N LEU A 540 -42.16 54.77 17.52
CA LEU A 540 -41.06 54.36 18.44
C LEU A 540 -41.50 54.64 19.89
N PRO A 541 -41.00 53.99 20.99
CA PRO A 541 -39.57 54.06 21.37
C PRO A 541 -38.96 52.98 22.33
N MET A 542 -37.62 53.11 22.50
CA MET A 542 -36.76 52.97 23.71
C MET A 542 -36.53 51.64 24.49
N ALA A 543 -35.27 51.18 24.38
CA ALA A 543 -34.24 50.94 25.42
C ALA A 543 -34.57 50.26 26.77
N GLN A 544 -33.82 49.18 27.11
CA GLN A 544 -33.14 49.07 28.42
C GLN A 544 -32.03 47.98 28.47
N LYS A 545 -31.03 48.27 29.33
CA LYS A 545 -29.75 47.57 29.64
C LYS A 545 -29.90 46.42 30.66
N GLN A 546 -28.86 45.55 30.72
CA GLN A 546 -28.09 45.04 31.90
C GLN A 546 -27.71 43.56 31.68
N HIS A 547 -26.43 43.20 31.56
CA HIS A 547 -25.37 42.95 32.57
C HIS A 547 -25.44 41.59 33.32
N ALA A 548 -24.28 40.94 33.26
CA ALA A 548 -23.84 39.67 33.82
C ALA A 548 -24.10 39.45 35.32
N CYS A 549 -24.24 38.16 35.66
CA CYS A 549 -23.46 37.47 36.68
C CYS A 549 -23.03 36.11 36.12
#